data_AF-W2SUA8-F1
#
_entry.id   AF-W2SUA8-F1
#
_cell.length_a   1.000
_cell.length_b   1.000
_cell.length_c   1.000
_cell.angle_alpha   90.00
_cell.angle_beta   90.00
_cell.angle_gamma   90.00
#
_symmetry.space_group_name_H-M   'P 1'
#
loop_
_entity.id
_entity.type
_entity.pdbx_description
1 polymer ?
#
loop_
_entity_poly.entity_id
_entity_poly.type
_entity_poly.pdbx_seq_one_letter_code
_entity_poly.pdbx_strand_id
1 'polypeptide(L)'
;MEPEASFPDEVLSESVSMRRRSHSFSDDYSVQRTNDDATQCKFAAVQLGYWKDEFLPRFAYSSGADQNSRRDPEISIGYWARVSAVNLLVERFIEKTQGQCQIISIGCGFDTLFWRLKSCGKSVKKFIDVDFSSVTAKKIRQIRKPGTPDLVSLFSEAPKETQHTDLHCGDYNLVGADLRQWSEFKGKLESVGVDSTLPTLFLAECVLVYMAVDQSAELLKHIAEFFDTVVFVNYEQVRIKDAFGSVMEKNLEQRGIYLPGLSACSDIETQKQRFSDSGWGNVTVVDMNTVYKKLLPQHEVTRIEKIEHLDEMELLRQLLDHYCIGYALNDKTEKFTSRLFLILFEVDNEQASEQQEHLAKKRAWDVAMAPAKSLPMNMFMMYMAGRSVSIFPIMMVGMMLWRPAKALFAVNATFKPLEDQNTGSMIVHKIIFVLGNLGAIALAIYKVHTMGLLPNTPSDWLEFIPQPQRVQYSIVSSIYT
;
A
#
# COMPACT_ATOMS: atom_id res chain seq x y z
N MET A 1 -57.54 -32.38 43.78
CA MET A 1 -57.06 -31.86 45.08
C MET A 1 -55.88 -32.73 45.42
N GLU A 2 -54.63 -32.31 45.31
CA GLU A 2 -53.97 -31.06 45.72
C GLU A 2 -52.71 -30.79 44.85
N PRO A 3 -52.01 -29.65 45.02
CA PRO A 3 -51.43 -28.88 43.92
C PRO A 3 -49.91 -29.02 43.72
N GLU A 4 -49.46 -28.46 42.61
CA GLU A 4 -48.07 -28.21 42.20
C GLU A 4 -47.22 -27.61 43.33
N ALA A 5 -46.12 -28.29 43.67
CA ALA A 5 -45.05 -27.73 44.49
C ALA A 5 -43.97 -27.15 43.58
N SER A 6 -44.02 -25.83 43.43
CA SER A 6 -42.96 -24.98 42.89
C SER A 6 -41.68 -25.12 43.72
N PHE A 7 -40.59 -25.57 43.09
CA PHE A 7 -39.24 -25.38 43.63
C PHE A 7 -38.59 -24.20 42.87
N PRO A 8 -38.00 -23.20 43.55
CA PRO A 8 -37.45 -22.03 42.88
C PRO A 8 -36.13 -22.38 42.18
N ASP A 9 -35.99 -21.98 40.92
CA ASP A 9 -34.78 -22.14 40.08
C ASP A 9 -33.51 -21.49 40.66
N GLU A 10 -33.62 -20.68 41.73
CA GLU A 10 -32.48 -19.97 42.32
C GLU A 10 -31.45 -20.91 42.96
N VAL A 11 -31.85 -22.03 43.58
CA VAL A 11 -30.91 -22.92 44.31
C VAL A 11 -30.10 -23.82 43.36
N LEU A 12 -30.64 -24.14 42.18
CA LEU A 12 -29.88 -24.82 41.12
C LEU A 12 -28.89 -23.87 40.43
N SER A 13 -29.22 -22.57 40.34
CA SER A 13 -28.29 -21.56 39.82
C SER A 13 -27.11 -21.31 40.76
N GLU A 14 -27.33 -21.34 42.08
CA GLU A 14 -26.27 -21.17 43.07
C GLU A 14 -25.37 -22.42 43.22
N SER A 15 -25.93 -23.62 43.06
CA SER A 15 -25.11 -24.85 43.11
C SER A 15 -24.30 -25.11 41.83
N VAL A 16 -24.70 -24.50 40.70
CA VAL A 16 -23.88 -24.46 39.46
C VAL A 16 -22.86 -23.31 39.49
N SER A 17 -23.13 -22.21 40.20
CA SER A 17 -22.17 -21.09 40.35
C SER A 17 -21.00 -21.45 41.28
N MET A 18 -21.21 -22.30 42.30
CA MET A 18 -20.18 -22.69 43.27
C MET A 18 -19.24 -23.83 42.83
N ARG A 19 -19.39 -24.39 41.61
CA ARG A 19 -18.37 -25.25 40.98
C ARG A 19 -17.48 -24.50 39.96
N ARG A 20 -17.49 -23.18 39.94
CA ARG A 20 -16.44 -22.41 39.26
C ARG A 20 -15.15 -22.46 40.08
N ARG A 21 -14.31 -23.43 39.74
CA ARG A 21 -12.88 -23.37 40.04
C ARG A 21 -12.35 -22.02 39.59
N SER A 22 -11.59 -21.39 40.47
CA SER A 22 -10.84 -20.14 40.33
C SER A 22 -10.27 -19.87 38.92
N HIS A 23 -10.63 -18.70 38.35
CA HIS A 23 -9.76 -17.80 37.58
C HIS A 23 -8.78 -18.38 36.52
N SER A 24 -9.19 -19.23 35.56
CA SER A 24 -8.27 -19.54 34.43
C SER A 24 -8.84 -20.09 33.10
N PHE A 25 -10.14 -20.06 32.81
CA PHE A 25 -10.67 -20.66 31.56
C PHE A 25 -11.63 -19.78 30.75
N SER A 26 -12.10 -18.66 31.31
CA SER A 26 -13.07 -17.76 30.66
C SER A 26 -12.43 -16.85 29.60
N ASP A 27 -11.20 -16.38 29.83
CA ASP A 27 -10.60 -15.30 29.03
C ASP A 27 -9.92 -15.82 27.75
N ASP A 28 -9.27 -16.97 27.80
CA ASP A 28 -8.56 -17.55 26.65
C ASP A 28 -9.53 -17.95 25.52
N TYR A 29 -10.77 -18.34 25.85
CA TYR A 29 -11.79 -18.65 24.84
C TYR A 29 -12.21 -17.40 24.04
N SER A 30 -12.36 -16.26 24.71
CA SER A 30 -12.66 -14.99 24.05
C SER A 30 -11.53 -14.55 23.13
N VAL A 31 -10.27 -14.70 23.57
CA VAL A 31 -9.10 -14.45 22.73
C VAL A 31 -9.10 -15.36 21.50
N GLN A 32 -9.39 -16.65 21.65
CA GLN A 32 -9.47 -17.58 20.52
C GLN A 32 -10.59 -17.24 19.52
N ARG A 33 -11.68 -16.61 19.95
CA ARG A 33 -12.74 -16.15 19.05
C ARG A 33 -12.30 -14.99 18.16
N THR A 34 -11.29 -14.22 18.56
CA THR A 34 -10.76 -13.13 17.73
C THR A 34 -10.16 -13.63 16.42
N ASN A 35 -9.69 -14.89 16.38
CA ASN A 35 -9.30 -15.55 15.13
C ASN A 35 -10.47 -15.68 14.15
N ASP A 36 -11.65 -16.08 14.63
CA ASP A 36 -12.83 -16.24 13.79
C ASP A 36 -13.27 -14.88 13.22
N ASP A 37 -13.29 -13.84 14.05
CA ASP A 37 -13.61 -12.46 13.61
C ASP A 37 -12.60 -11.94 12.57
N ALA A 38 -11.30 -12.14 12.81
CA ALA A 38 -10.25 -11.73 11.87
C ALA A 38 -10.36 -12.49 10.53
N THR A 39 -10.63 -13.80 10.59
CA THR A 39 -10.81 -14.64 9.39
C THR A 39 -12.02 -14.19 8.57
N GLN A 40 -13.14 -13.86 9.23
CA GLN A 40 -14.34 -13.35 8.57
C GLN A 40 -14.08 -12.01 7.87
N CYS A 41 -13.39 -11.07 8.54
CA CYS A 41 -13.05 -9.77 7.95
C CYS A 41 -12.09 -9.93 6.76
N LYS A 42 -11.06 -10.78 6.88
CA LYS A 42 -10.16 -11.12 5.78
C LYS A 42 -10.95 -11.71 4.60
N PHE A 43 -11.89 -12.62 4.87
CA PHE A 43 -12.68 -13.28 3.83
C PHE A 43 -13.62 -12.32 3.10
N ALA A 44 -14.32 -11.44 3.81
CA ALA A 44 -15.19 -10.43 3.20
C ALA A 44 -14.41 -9.53 2.22
N ALA A 45 -13.23 -9.08 2.60
CA ALA A 45 -12.37 -8.27 1.73
C ALA A 45 -11.85 -9.07 0.51
N VAL A 46 -11.50 -10.36 0.68
CA VAL A 46 -11.12 -11.23 -0.45
C VAL A 46 -12.26 -11.41 -1.45
N GLN A 47 -13.50 -11.59 -0.98
CA GLN A 47 -14.67 -11.74 -1.85
C GLN A 47 -14.91 -10.50 -2.73
N LEU A 48 -14.59 -9.31 -2.21
CA LEU A 48 -14.69 -8.04 -2.93
C LEU A 48 -13.48 -7.75 -3.84
N GLY A 49 -12.45 -8.61 -3.82
CA GLY A 49 -11.27 -8.45 -4.68
C GLY A 49 -10.22 -7.49 -4.16
N TYR A 50 -10.18 -7.22 -2.84
CA TYR A 50 -9.11 -6.44 -2.24
C TYR A 50 -7.75 -7.12 -2.43
N TRP A 51 -7.65 -8.42 -2.21
CA TRP A 51 -6.51 -9.24 -2.62
C TRP A 51 -6.96 -10.64 -3.01
N LYS A 52 -6.06 -11.38 -3.65
CA LYS A 52 -6.31 -12.75 -4.08
C LYS A 52 -5.89 -13.73 -2.97
N ASP A 53 -6.83 -14.54 -2.51
CA ASP A 53 -6.57 -15.66 -1.62
C ASP A 53 -7.55 -16.81 -1.90
N GLU A 54 -7.07 -17.84 -2.59
CA GLU A 54 -7.88 -19.01 -2.93
C GLU A 54 -8.00 -20.00 -1.75
N PHE A 55 -7.18 -19.83 -0.71
CA PHE A 55 -7.06 -20.77 0.41
C PHE A 55 -7.94 -20.34 1.59
N LEU A 56 -8.08 -19.04 1.84
CA LEU A 56 -8.88 -18.50 2.96
C LEU A 56 -10.33 -19.00 3.03
N PRO A 57 -11.06 -19.19 1.91
CA PRO A 57 -12.41 -19.74 1.95
C PRO A 57 -12.49 -21.11 2.64
N ARG A 58 -11.41 -21.91 2.60
CA ARG A 58 -11.34 -23.22 3.26
C ARG A 58 -11.49 -23.13 4.78
N PHE A 59 -11.08 -22.01 5.35
CA PHE A 59 -11.12 -21.77 6.79
C PHE A 59 -12.32 -20.90 7.19
N ALA A 60 -12.67 -19.88 6.40
CA ALA A 60 -13.69 -18.89 6.73
C ALA A 60 -15.09 -19.46 6.96
N TYR A 61 -15.53 -20.44 6.16
CA TYR A 61 -16.86 -21.05 6.32
C TYR A 61 -17.03 -21.75 7.67
N SER A 62 -15.95 -22.29 8.23
CA SER A 62 -15.99 -22.96 9.53
C SER A 62 -16.02 -21.97 10.70
N SER A 63 -15.60 -20.73 10.45
CA SER A 63 -15.74 -19.60 11.38
C SER A 63 -17.11 -18.92 11.30
N GLY A 64 -18.07 -19.48 10.53
CA GLY A 64 -19.42 -18.90 10.39
C GLY A 64 -19.50 -17.70 9.46
N ALA A 65 -18.52 -17.52 8.57
CA ALA A 65 -18.57 -16.47 7.55
C ALA A 65 -19.75 -16.73 6.58
N ASP A 66 -20.64 -15.74 6.46
CA ASP A 66 -21.68 -15.72 5.44
C ASP A 66 -21.13 -15.03 4.18
N GLN A 67 -21.44 -15.56 3.00
CA GLN A 67 -21.02 -14.97 1.73
C GLN A 67 -21.58 -13.54 1.53
N ASN A 68 -22.63 -13.18 2.28
CA ASN A 68 -23.27 -11.88 2.23
C ASN A 68 -22.92 -10.95 3.40
N SER A 69 -21.98 -11.30 4.28
CA SER A 69 -21.62 -10.42 5.40
C SER A 69 -20.86 -9.20 4.90
N ARG A 70 -21.55 -8.06 4.78
CA ARG A 70 -20.92 -6.77 4.48
C ARG A 70 -20.17 -6.24 5.69
N ARG A 71 -19.00 -5.66 5.44
CA ARG A 71 -18.21 -4.87 6.38
C ARG A 71 -18.12 -3.45 5.85
N ASP A 72 -17.92 -2.49 6.75
CA ASP A 72 -17.73 -1.10 6.34
C ASP A 72 -16.43 -0.99 5.52
N PRO A 73 -16.38 -0.17 4.45
CA PRO A 73 -15.25 -0.12 3.52
C PRO A 73 -13.91 0.17 4.20
N GLU A 74 -13.89 1.03 5.21
CA GLU A 74 -12.68 1.36 5.98
C GLU A 74 -12.08 0.15 6.70
N ILE A 75 -12.92 -0.82 7.10
CA ILE A 75 -12.46 -2.08 7.70
C ILE A 75 -11.78 -2.94 6.64
N SER A 76 -12.42 -3.11 5.47
CA SER A 76 -11.87 -3.88 4.36
C SER A 76 -10.54 -3.30 3.85
N ILE A 77 -10.47 -1.97 3.70
CA ILE A 77 -9.24 -1.24 3.33
C ILE A 77 -8.16 -1.41 4.42
N GLY A 78 -8.53 -1.30 5.70
CA GLY A 78 -7.63 -1.51 6.82
C GLY A 78 -7.02 -2.91 6.84
N TYR A 79 -7.83 -3.95 6.63
CA TYR A 79 -7.35 -5.34 6.51
C TYR A 79 -6.46 -5.55 5.28
N TRP A 80 -6.80 -4.94 4.14
CA TRP A 80 -5.93 -4.98 2.97
C TRP A 80 -4.57 -4.34 3.26
N ALA A 81 -4.54 -3.18 3.91
CA ALA A 81 -3.30 -2.49 4.25
C ALA A 81 -2.44 -3.33 5.21
N ARG A 82 -3.07 -3.92 6.23
CA ARG A 82 -2.46 -4.87 7.18
C ARG A 82 -1.82 -6.06 6.45
N VAL A 83 -2.59 -6.79 5.65
CA VAL A 83 -2.12 -7.98 4.94
C VAL A 83 -1.02 -7.63 3.94
N SER A 84 -1.17 -6.53 3.21
CA SER A 84 -0.19 -6.09 2.21
C SER A 84 1.14 -5.66 2.85
N ALA A 85 1.09 -4.98 3.99
CA ALA A 85 2.30 -4.55 4.71
C ALA A 85 3.08 -5.76 5.26
N VAL A 86 2.39 -6.70 5.90
CA VAL A 86 3.01 -7.95 6.39
C VAL A 86 3.60 -8.76 5.24
N ASN A 87 2.84 -8.94 4.15
CA ASN A 87 3.32 -9.66 2.97
C ASN A 87 4.58 -9.01 2.40
N LEU A 88 4.61 -7.68 2.24
CA LEU A 88 5.77 -6.98 1.70
C LEU A 88 7.04 -7.23 2.52
N LEU A 89 6.93 -7.20 3.86
CA LEU A 89 8.07 -7.48 4.74
C LEU A 89 8.53 -8.94 4.64
N VAL A 90 7.59 -9.89 4.59
CA VAL A 90 7.88 -11.32 4.43
C VAL A 90 8.59 -11.60 3.11
N GLU A 91 8.07 -11.04 2.01
CA GLU A 91 8.63 -11.24 0.68
C GLU A 91 10.05 -10.68 0.57
N ARG A 92 10.28 -9.47 1.07
CA ARG A 92 11.62 -8.87 1.12
C ARG A 92 12.58 -9.69 1.98
N PHE A 93 12.12 -10.21 3.12
CA PHE A 93 12.94 -11.07 3.96
C PHE A 93 13.35 -12.35 3.22
N ILE A 94 12.43 -13.01 2.51
CA ILE A 94 12.71 -14.19 1.68
C ILE A 94 13.71 -13.85 0.56
N GLU A 95 13.55 -12.70 -0.10
CA GLU A 95 14.43 -12.26 -1.17
C GLU A 95 15.86 -11.98 -0.68
N LYS A 96 16.00 -11.24 0.43
CA LYS A 96 17.32 -10.91 1.03
C LYS A 96 18.04 -12.14 1.58
N THR A 97 17.30 -13.17 1.98
CA THR A 97 17.86 -14.45 2.47
C THR A 97 17.93 -15.52 1.37
N GLN A 98 17.48 -15.22 0.14
CA GLN A 98 17.46 -16.16 -0.99
C GLN A 98 16.73 -17.48 -0.66
N GLY A 99 15.66 -17.38 0.15
CA GLY A 99 14.89 -18.54 0.63
C GLY A 99 15.61 -19.44 1.65
N GLN A 100 16.85 -19.10 2.06
CA GLN A 100 17.59 -19.80 3.12
C GLN A 100 17.19 -19.26 4.50
N CYS A 101 15.89 -19.26 4.78
CA CYS A 101 15.35 -18.72 6.02
C CYS A 101 14.20 -19.57 6.58
N GLN A 102 13.82 -19.26 7.82
CA GLN A 102 12.67 -19.84 8.50
C GLN A 102 11.66 -18.73 8.80
N ILE A 103 10.38 -19.07 8.76
CA ILE A 103 9.29 -18.18 9.16
C ILE A 103 8.50 -18.85 10.27
N ILE A 104 8.26 -18.12 11.35
CA ILE A 104 7.50 -18.57 12.51
C ILE A 104 6.35 -17.58 12.73
N SER A 105 5.13 -17.98 12.39
CA SER A 105 3.94 -17.19 12.66
C SER A 105 3.38 -17.60 14.02
N ILE A 106 3.48 -16.71 15.00
CA ILE A 106 2.92 -16.90 16.33
C ILE A 106 1.52 -16.29 16.39
N GLY A 107 0.56 -16.97 17.04
CA GLY A 107 -0.85 -16.61 16.98
C GLY A 107 -1.38 -16.65 15.54
N CYS A 108 -0.99 -17.69 14.79
CA CYS A 108 -1.22 -17.77 13.35
C CYS A 108 -2.71 -17.83 12.96
N GLY A 109 -3.59 -18.24 13.88
CA GLY A 109 -5.00 -18.44 13.60
C GLY A 109 -5.22 -19.29 12.35
N PHE A 110 -6.15 -18.87 11.50
CA PHE A 110 -6.38 -19.45 10.18
C PHE A 110 -5.69 -18.71 9.04
N ASP A 111 -4.53 -18.10 9.31
CA ASP A 111 -3.74 -17.45 8.26
C ASP A 111 -3.28 -18.44 7.19
N THR A 112 -3.23 -17.95 5.96
CA THR A 112 -3.01 -18.70 4.72
C THR A 112 -1.68 -18.37 4.04
N LEU A 113 -0.82 -17.56 4.67
CA LEU A 113 0.41 -17.03 4.11
C LEU A 113 1.31 -18.12 3.50
N PHE A 114 1.45 -19.28 4.16
CA PHE A 114 2.22 -20.40 3.63
C PHE A 114 1.77 -20.80 2.21
N TRP A 115 0.48 -21.07 2.03
CA TRP A 115 -0.06 -21.49 0.73
C TRP A 115 0.01 -20.37 -0.30
N ARG A 116 -0.22 -19.11 0.12
CA ARG A 116 -0.04 -17.95 -0.77
C ARG A 116 1.40 -17.84 -1.27
N LEU A 117 2.39 -17.95 -0.39
CA LEU A 117 3.81 -17.93 -0.76
C LEU A 117 4.17 -19.07 -1.73
N LYS A 118 3.70 -20.30 -1.44
CA LYS A 118 3.90 -21.46 -2.31
C LYS A 118 3.29 -21.27 -3.69
N SER A 119 2.08 -20.72 -3.77
CA SER A 119 1.41 -20.45 -5.05
C SER A 119 2.15 -19.40 -5.89
N CYS A 120 2.87 -18.48 -5.25
CA CYS A 120 3.73 -17.49 -5.89
C CYS A 120 5.14 -18.01 -6.20
N GLY A 121 5.42 -19.30 -5.99
CA GLY A 121 6.74 -19.90 -6.21
C GLY A 121 7.82 -19.49 -5.19
N LYS A 122 7.43 -18.87 -4.07
CA LYS A 122 8.35 -18.51 -2.97
C LYS A 122 8.46 -19.68 -2.01
N SER A 123 9.68 -20.08 -1.68
CA SER A 123 9.96 -21.19 -0.76
C SER A 123 10.91 -20.78 0.35
N VAL A 124 10.65 -21.28 1.54
CA VAL A 124 11.51 -21.15 2.73
C VAL A 124 11.95 -22.53 3.19
N LYS A 125 12.97 -22.62 4.04
CA LYS A 125 13.42 -23.91 4.61
C LYS A 125 12.37 -24.53 5.52
N LYS A 126 11.73 -23.68 6.32
CA LYS A 126 10.69 -24.10 7.26
C LYS A 126 9.72 -22.97 7.52
N PHE A 127 8.44 -23.31 7.51
CA PHE A 127 7.34 -22.44 7.92
C PHE A 127 6.66 -23.10 9.12
N ILE A 128 6.60 -22.38 10.24
CA ILE A 128 6.05 -22.88 11.49
C ILE A 128 4.90 -21.97 11.91
N ASP A 129 3.70 -22.52 11.94
CA ASP A 129 2.52 -21.90 12.53
C ASP A 129 2.39 -22.35 13.98
N VAL A 130 2.13 -21.39 14.87
CA VAL A 130 2.00 -21.61 16.31
C VAL A 130 0.72 -20.93 16.79
N ASP A 131 -0.10 -21.66 17.53
CA ASP A 131 -1.29 -21.11 18.19
C ASP A 131 -1.68 -21.99 19.38
N PHE A 132 -2.74 -21.62 20.10
CA PHE A 132 -3.34 -22.50 21.09
C PHE A 132 -3.77 -23.83 20.47
N SER A 133 -3.57 -24.92 21.22
CA SER A 133 -3.91 -26.29 20.81
C SER A 133 -5.35 -26.46 20.31
N SER A 134 -6.30 -25.68 20.82
CA SER A 134 -7.70 -25.67 20.37
C SER A 134 -7.87 -25.06 18.97
N VAL A 135 -7.08 -24.04 18.62
CA VAL A 135 -7.08 -23.37 17.32
C VAL A 135 -6.34 -24.23 16.29
N THR A 136 -5.17 -24.76 16.66
CA THR A 136 -4.42 -25.65 15.77
C THR A 136 -5.20 -26.92 15.44
N ALA A 137 -5.85 -27.56 16.41
CA ALA A 137 -6.71 -28.71 16.17
C ALA A 137 -7.86 -28.40 15.18
N LYS A 138 -8.46 -27.21 15.25
CA LYS A 138 -9.47 -26.75 14.26
C LYS A 138 -8.83 -26.54 12.89
N LYS A 139 -7.65 -25.91 12.82
CA LYS A 139 -6.92 -25.66 11.56
C LYS A 139 -6.55 -26.97 10.87
N ILE A 140 -6.03 -27.97 11.61
CA ILE A 140 -5.72 -29.32 11.11
C ILE A 140 -6.93 -29.97 10.46
N ARG A 141 -8.10 -29.90 11.12
CA ARG A 141 -9.34 -30.46 10.56
C ARG A 141 -9.70 -29.83 9.21
N GLN A 142 -9.51 -28.52 9.03
CA GLN A 142 -9.77 -27.84 7.76
C GLN A 142 -8.73 -28.15 6.68
N ILE A 143 -7.46 -28.24 7.05
CA ILE A 143 -6.36 -28.64 6.16
C ILE A 143 -6.63 -30.03 5.58
N ARG A 144 -7.02 -30.98 6.44
CA ARG A 144 -7.24 -32.39 6.05
C ARG A 144 -8.56 -32.63 5.35
N LYS A 145 -9.55 -31.76 5.51
CA LYS A 145 -10.85 -31.89 4.86
C LYS A 145 -10.63 -31.90 3.35
N PRO A 146 -11.18 -32.85 2.57
CA PRO A 146 -11.07 -32.80 1.11
C PRO A 146 -11.74 -31.55 0.52
N GLY A 147 -11.23 -31.08 -0.61
CA GLY A 147 -11.90 -30.11 -1.49
C GLY A 147 -10.93 -29.13 -2.15
N THR A 148 -11.46 -28.05 -2.71
CA THR A 148 -10.71 -27.15 -3.60
C THR A 148 -10.46 -25.79 -2.95
N PRO A 149 -9.23 -25.25 -3.02
CA PRO A 149 -7.99 -25.91 -3.45
C PRO A 149 -7.55 -27.02 -2.48
N ASP A 150 -6.79 -27.99 -2.98
CA ASP A 150 -6.22 -29.06 -2.15
C ASP A 150 -5.00 -28.54 -1.38
N LEU A 151 -5.23 -28.24 -0.09
CA LEU A 151 -4.21 -27.70 0.81
C LEU A 151 -3.06 -28.69 1.07
N VAL A 152 -3.34 -29.99 1.02
CA VAL A 152 -2.37 -31.04 1.33
C VAL A 152 -1.38 -31.25 0.20
N SER A 153 -1.83 -31.07 -1.05
CA SER A 153 -0.97 -31.22 -2.23
C SER A 153 0.19 -30.22 -2.33
N LEU A 154 0.13 -29.11 -1.57
CA LEU A 154 1.13 -28.04 -1.60
C LEU A 154 2.28 -28.24 -0.61
N PHE A 155 2.19 -29.26 0.25
CA PHE A 155 3.25 -29.59 1.20
C PHE A 155 4.38 -30.40 0.56
N SER A 156 5.59 -30.32 1.12
CA SER A 156 6.72 -31.11 0.64
C SER A 156 6.63 -32.59 1.04
N GLU A 157 5.97 -32.91 2.16
CA GLU A 157 5.74 -34.27 2.64
C GLU A 157 4.27 -34.53 3.00
N ALA A 158 3.91 -35.81 3.06
CA ALA A 158 2.60 -36.23 3.53
C ALA A 158 2.38 -35.80 4.99
N PRO A 159 1.18 -35.26 5.36
CA PRO A 159 0.93 -34.77 6.71
C PRO A 159 1.01 -35.87 7.76
N LYS A 160 1.80 -35.63 8.81
CA LYS A 160 1.92 -36.49 10.00
C LYS A 160 1.39 -35.71 11.20
N GLU A 161 0.35 -36.24 11.82
CA GLU A 161 -0.32 -35.60 12.97
C GLU A 161 0.20 -36.21 14.28
N THR A 162 0.46 -35.36 15.26
CA THR A 162 0.87 -35.76 16.61
C THR A 162 -0.06 -35.08 17.63
N GLN A 163 -0.52 -35.85 18.63
CA GLN A 163 -1.34 -35.36 19.74
C GLN A 163 -2.65 -34.63 19.36
N HIS A 164 -3.12 -34.72 18.11
CA HIS A 164 -4.27 -33.99 17.57
C HIS A 164 -4.17 -32.46 17.57
N THR A 165 -3.01 -31.91 17.91
CA THR A 165 -2.75 -30.47 18.00
C THR A 165 -1.64 -30.02 17.07
N ASP A 166 -0.82 -30.97 16.60
CA ASP A 166 0.39 -30.70 15.83
C ASP A 166 0.33 -31.44 14.48
N LEU A 167 0.84 -30.80 13.43
CA LEU A 167 0.86 -31.32 12.07
C LEU A 167 2.21 -31.02 11.41
N HIS A 168 2.86 -32.05 10.90
CA HIS A 168 4.18 -31.98 10.28
C HIS A 168 4.10 -32.43 8.82
N CYS A 169 4.47 -31.55 7.89
CA CYS A 169 4.35 -31.79 6.45
C CYS A 169 5.67 -31.48 5.72
N GLY A 170 6.81 -31.72 6.39
CA GLY A 170 8.15 -31.41 5.88
C GLY A 170 8.49 -29.92 6.07
N ASP A 171 8.20 -29.11 5.06
CA ASP A 171 8.50 -27.68 5.03
C ASP A 171 7.47 -26.82 5.78
N TYR A 172 6.26 -27.32 6.01
CA TYR A 172 5.23 -26.73 6.86
C TYR A 172 5.05 -27.51 8.16
N ASN A 173 4.99 -26.79 9.28
CA ASN A 173 4.71 -27.34 10.59
C ASN A 173 3.66 -26.46 11.29
N LEU A 174 2.70 -27.08 11.96
CA LEU A 174 1.71 -26.42 12.79
C LEU A 174 1.82 -27.03 14.19
N VAL A 175 2.01 -26.21 15.23
CA VAL A 175 2.21 -26.70 16.60
C VAL A 175 1.30 -25.97 17.58
N GLY A 176 0.66 -26.73 18.46
CA GLY A 176 -0.11 -26.21 19.58
C GLY A 176 0.82 -25.84 20.74
N ALA A 177 0.90 -24.57 21.11
CA ALA A 177 1.69 -24.10 22.24
C ALA A 177 1.11 -22.81 22.85
N ASP A 178 1.18 -22.67 24.17
CA ASP A 178 0.92 -21.41 24.85
C ASP A 178 2.18 -20.51 24.81
N LEU A 179 2.09 -19.38 24.11
CA LEU A 179 3.19 -18.43 23.97
C LEU A 179 3.65 -17.82 25.31
N ARG A 180 2.80 -17.86 26.34
CA ARG A 180 3.14 -17.41 27.71
C ARG A 180 4.09 -18.38 28.41
N GLN A 181 4.22 -19.61 27.91
CA GLN A 181 5.02 -20.67 28.50
C GLN A 181 6.23 -20.96 27.62
N TRP A 182 7.30 -20.17 27.79
CA TRP A 182 8.51 -20.27 26.95
C TRP A 182 9.09 -21.70 26.87
N SER A 183 9.13 -22.44 27.99
CA SER A 183 9.67 -23.80 27.99
C SER A 183 8.89 -24.77 27.10
N GLU A 184 7.56 -24.67 27.09
CA GLU A 184 6.70 -25.46 26.21
C GLU A 184 6.91 -25.03 24.76
N PHE A 185 6.84 -23.73 24.50
CA PHE A 185 6.98 -23.16 23.17
C PHE A 185 8.33 -23.52 22.53
N LYS A 186 9.43 -23.34 23.27
CA LYS A 186 10.78 -23.73 22.86
C LYS A 186 10.87 -25.23 22.57
N GLY A 187 10.35 -26.09 23.44
CA GLY A 187 10.35 -27.54 23.25
C GLY A 187 9.62 -27.97 21.97
N LYS A 188 8.50 -27.30 21.64
CA LYS A 188 7.78 -27.52 20.37
C LYS A 188 8.62 -27.09 19.16
N LEU A 189 9.27 -25.92 19.21
CA LEU A 189 10.15 -25.46 18.14
C LEU A 189 11.35 -26.40 17.89
N GLU A 190 11.97 -26.89 18.97
CA GLU A 190 13.06 -27.87 18.89
C GLU A 190 12.55 -29.22 18.33
N SER A 191 11.34 -29.66 18.71
CA SER A 191 10.76 -30.91 18.22
C SER A 191 10.52 -30.92 16.70
N VAL A 192 10.28 -29.75 16.10
CA VAL A 192 10.14 -29.60 14.65
C VAL A 192 11.46 -29.35 13.94
N GLY A 193 12.58 -29.32 14.67
CA GLY A 193 13.92 -29.12 14.13
C GLY A 193 14.14 -27.69 13.62
N VAL A 194 13.75 -26.68 14.40
CA VAL A 194 14.14 -25.29 14.12
C VAL A 194 15.66 -25.15 14.20
N ASP A 195 16.26 -24.43 13.25
CA ASP A 195 17.70 -24.16 13.23
C ASP A 195 17.98 -22.75 13.76
N SER A 196 18.64 -22.63 14.92
CA SER A 196 18.96 -21.33 15.52
C SER A 196 19.97 -20.50 14.72
N THR A 197 20.72 -21.15 13.81
CA THR A 197 21.78 -20.53 13.01
C THR A 197 21.26 -19.92 11.70
N LEU A 198 20.06 -20.32 11.27
CA LEU A 198 19.42 -19.76 10.07
C LEU A 198 18.69 -18.44 10.38
N PRO A 199 18.70 -17.48 9.44
CA PRO A 199 17.87 -16.28 9.55
C PRO A 199 16.40 -16.66 9.75
N THR A 200 15.81 -16.17 10.84
CA THR A 200 14.44 -16.53 11.23
C THR A 200 13.57 -15.29 11.38
N LEU A 201 12.40 -15.30 10.74
CA LEU A 201 11.40 -14.24 10.82
C LEU A 201 10.23 -14.68 11.70
N PHE A 202 9.97 -13.93 12.77
CA PHE A 202 8.78 -14.05 13.60
C PHE A 202 7.71 -13.07 13.13
N LEU A 203 6.48 -13.57 13.02
CA LEU A 203 5.30 -12.77 12.70
C LEU A 203 4.32 -12.81 13.86
N ALA A 204 4.02 -11.64 14.43
CA ALA A 204 2.98 -11.45 15.44
C ALA A 204 1.94 -10.46 14.88
N GLU A 205 0.80 -10.99 14.40
CA GLU A 205 -0.24 -10.20 13.72
C GLU A 205 -1.46 -10.02 14.64
N CYS A 206 -1.46 -8.97 15.46
CA CYS A 206 -2.38 -8.72 16.58
C CYS A 206 -2.32 -9.84 17.62
N VAL A 207 -1.16 -10.07 18.22
CA VAL A 207 -0.96 -11.19 19.18
C VAL A 207 -0.48 -10.69 20.54
N LEU A 208 0.58 -9.89 20.57
CA LEU A 208 1.23 -9.50 21.82
C LEU A 208 0.32 -8.65 22.73
N VAL A 209 -0.64 -7.93 22.16
CA VAL A 209 -1.65 -7.15 22.90
C VAL A 209 -2.59 -8.00 23.79
N TYR A 210 -2.77 -9.28 23.47
CA TYR A 210 -3.60 -10.21 24.26
C TYR A 210 -2.86 -10.81 25.47
N MET A 211 -1.55 -10.55 25.58
CA MET A 211 -0.71 -11.04 26.68
C MET A 211 -0.35 -9.88 27.60
N ALA A 212 -0.07 -10.18 28.87
CA ALA A 212 0.43 -9.15 29.78
C ALA A 212 1.80 -8.63 29.31
N VAL A 213 2.11 -7.36 29.60
CA VAL A 213 3.32 -6.70 29.08
C VAL A 213 4.60 -7.43 29.51
N ASP A 214 4.66 -7.90 30.75
CA ASP A 214 5.74 -8.72 31.30
C ASP A 214 5.91 -10.04 30.54
N GLN A 215 4.83 -10.78 30.30
CA GLN A 215 4.86 -12.04 29.55
C GLN A 215 5.35 -11.85 28.12
N SER A 216 4.86 -10.79 27.46
CA SER A 216 5.27 -10.47 26.10
C SER A 216 6.73 -10.03 26.03
N ALA A 217 7.24 -9.30 27.03
CA ALA A 217 8.64 -8.88 27.10
C ALA A 217 9.56 -10.09 27.34
N GLU A 218 9.16 -11.03 28.19
CA GLU A 218 9.88 -12.29 28.41
C GLU A 218 9.95 -13.14 27.12
N LEU A 219 8.84 -13.27 26.40
CA LEU A 219 8.81 -13.93 25.09
C LEU A 219 9.76 -13.26 24.10
N LEU A 220 9.69 -11.93 23.96
CA LEU A 220 10.55 -11.16 23.05
C LEU A 220 12.03 -11.31 23.39
N LYS A 221 12.37 -11.29 24.68
CA LYS A 221 13.74 -11.48 25.17
C LYS A 221 14.27 -12.87 24.85
N HIS A 222 13.49 -13.90 25.15
CA HIS A 222 13.90 -15.27 24.88
C HIS A 222 14.06 -15.57 23.38
N ILE A 223 13.20 -15.00 22.52
CA ILE A 223 13.35 -15.10 21.06
C ILE A 223 14.66 -14.43 20.61
N ALA A 224 14.95 -13.22 21.10
CA ALA A 224 16.19 -12.51 20.77
C ALA A 224 17.45 -13.28 21.21
N GLU A 225 17.37 -14.01 22.32
CA GLU A 225 18.47 -14.82 22.84
C GLU A 225 18.65 -16.15 22.11
N PHE A 226 17.57 -16.78 21.64
CA PHE A 226 17.60 -18.14 21.09
C PHE A 226 18.19 -18.24 19.67
N PHE A 227 18.05 -17.20 18.84
CA PHE A 227 18.53 -17.21 17.44
C PHE A 227 19.80 -16.36 17.26
N ASP A 228 20.60 -16.71 16.25
CA ASP A 228 21.78 -15.94 15.85
C ASP A 228 21.40 -14.69 15.05
N THR A 229 20.47 -14.85 14.10
CA THR A 229 19.89 -13.77 13.29
C THR A 229 18.37 -13.90 13.29
N VAL A 230 17.70 -12.95 13.91
CA VAL A 230 16.23 -12.95 14.03
C VAL A 230 15.63 -11.59 13.70
N VAL A 231 14.52 -11.66 12.98
CA VAL A 231 13.66 -10.53 12.66
C VAL A 231 12.30 -10.77 13.31
N PHE A 232 11.73 -9.74 13.91
CA PHE A 232 10.38 -9.77 14.45
C PHE A 232 9.52 -8.71 13.80
N VAL A 233 8.41 -9.12 13.21
CA VAL A 233 7.39 -8.22 12.67
C VAL A 233 6.18 -8.27 13.59
N ASN A 234 5.82 -7.11 14.13
CA ASN A 234 4.68 -6.94 15.02
C ASN A 234 3.67 -5.98 14.38
N TYR A 235 2.45 -6.44 14.16
CA TYR A 235 1.34 -5.57 13.77
C TYR A 235 0.34 -5.54 14.91
N GLU A 236 0.07 -4.38 15.50
CA GLU A 236 -0.95 -4.23 16.55
C GLU A 236 -1.33 -2.76 16.75
N GLN A 237 -2.13 -2.49 17.79
CA GLN A 237 -2.64 -1.18 18.10
C GLN A 237 -1.53 -0.19 18.55
N VAL A 238 -1.79 1.10 18.37
CA VAL A 238 -0.98 2.20 18.88
C VAL A 238 -1.85 3.42 19.16
N ARG A 239 -1.34 4.41 19.92
CA ARG A 239 -2.03 5.67 20.24
C ARG A 239 -3.36 5.48 20.99
N ILE A 240 -3.44 4.47 21.85
CA ILE A 240 -4.70 4.10 22.52
C ILE A 240 -5.19 5.10 23.59
N LYS A 241 -4.40 6.12 23.93
CA LYS A 241 -4.70 7.07 25.02
C LYS A 241 -5.70 8.16 24.63
N ASP A 242 -6.15 8.21 23.38
CA ASP A 242 -7.10 9.20 22.92
C ASP A 242 -8.57 8.74 23.07
N ALA A 243 -9.50 9.56 22.58
CA ALA A 243 -10.92 9.26 22.63
C ALA A 243 -11.29 8.01 21.80
N PHE A 244 -10.62 7.79 20.67
CA PHE A 244 -10.87 6.64 19.80
C PHE A 244 -10.41 5.36 20.48
N GLY A 245 -9.19 5.35 21.02
CA GLY A 245 -8.65 4.22 21.77
C GLY A 245 -9.52 3.85 22.98
N SER A 246 -10.03 4.85 23.70
CA SER A 246 -10.97 4.63 24.82
C SER A 246 -12.29 3.99 24.37
N VAL A 247 -12.82 4.36 23.20
CA VAL A 247 -14.02 3.75 22.63
C VAL A 247 -13.73 2.33 22.13
N MET A 248 -12.58 2.13 21.49
CA MET A 248 -12.13 0.83 21.01
C MET A 248 -11.97 -0.18 22.16
N GLU A 249 -11.30 0.21 23.24
CA GLU A 249 -11.13 -0.62 24.44
C GLU A 249 -12.49 -1.03 25.01
N LYS A 250 -13.39 -0.07 25.26
CA LYS A 250 -14.76 -0.34 25.76
C LYS A 250 -15.56 -1.27 24.85
N ASN A 251 -15.46 -1.10 23.53
CA ASN A 251 -16.15 -1.95 22.57
C ASN A 251 -15.65 -3.40 22.60
N LEU A 252 -14.36 -3.61 22.87
CA LEU A 252 -13.77 -4.94 23.02
C LEU A 252 -14.15 -5.57 24.37
N GLU A 253 -14.10 -4.79 25.45
CA GLU A 253 -14.52 -5.24 26.79
C GLU A 253 -15.99 -5.67 26.80
N GLN A 254 -16.88 -4.95 26.10
CA GLN A 254 -18.29 -5.33 25.94
C GLN A 254 -18.48 -6.67 25.21
N ARG A 255 -17.51 -7.08 24.40
CA ARG A 255 -17.47 -8.40 23.72
C ARG A 255 -16.76 -9.46 24.55
N GLY A 256 -16.31 -9.13 25.77
CA GLY A 256 -15.55 -10.02 26.65
C GLY A 256 -14.10 -10.20 26.22
N ILE A 257 -13.56 -9.29 25.40
CA ILE A 257 -12.17 -9.30 24.94
C ILE A 257 -11.39 -8.28 25.77
N TYR A 258 -10.54 -8.77 26.67
CA TYR A 258 -9.62 -7.95 27.45
C TYR A 258 -8.24 -7.90 26.77
N LEU A 259 -7.57 -6.75 26.87
CA LEU A 259 -6.26 -6.51 26.25
C LEU A 259 -5.21 -6.19 27.33
N PRO A 260 -4.62 -7.21 28.00
CA PRO A 260 -3.64 -6.99 29.07
C PRO A 260 -2.39 -6.22 28.60
N GLY A 261 -2.05 -6.31 27.32
CA GLY A 261 -0.89 -5.66 26.72
C GLY A 261 -1.15 -4.23 26.23
N LEU A 262 -2.36 -3.69 26.41
CA LEU A 262 -2.78 -2.42 25.83
C LEU A 262 -1.94 -1.23 26.32
N SER A 263 -1.40 -1.31 27.53
CA SER A 263 -0.52 -0.27 28.09
C SER A 263 0.77 -0.07 27.27
N ALA A 264 1.25 -1.11 26.59
CA ALA A 264 2.39 -1.05 25.67
C ALA A 264 2.03 -0.40 24.30
N CYS A 265 0.74 -0.15 24.04
CA CYS A 265 0.23 0.45 22.80
C CYS A 265 -0.05 1.96 22.94
N SER A 266 0.60 2.62 23.91
CA SER A 266 0.36 4.03 24.23
C SER A 266 0.70 4.97 23.07
N ASP A 267 1.85 4.75 22.44
CA ASP A 267 2.38 5.51 21.31
C ASP A 267 3.50 4.71 20.59
N ILE A 268 4.01 5.26 19.48
CA ILE A 268 5.05 4.62 18.66
C ILE A 268 6.36 4.42 19.43
N GLU A 269 6.71 5.33 20.35
CA GLU A 269 7.95 5.24 21.13
C GLU A 269 7.84 4.16 22.21
N THR A 270 6.67 4.00 22.85
CA THR A 270 6.43 2.89 23.78
C THR A 270 6.53 1.52 23.10
N GLN A 271 6.03 1.41 21.86
CA GLN A 271 6.20 0.20 21.05
C GLN A 271 7.68 -0.07 20.74
N LYS A 272 8.46 0.96 20.37
CA LYS A 272 9.91 0.80 20.15
C LYS A 272 10.64 0.36 21.42
N GLN A 273 10.36 1.03 22.55
CA GLN A 273 10.96 0.73 23.84
C GLN A 273 10.69 -0.71 24.28
N ARG A 274 9.47 -1.22 24.08
CA ARG A 274 9.12 -2.63 24.36
C ARG A 274 10.11 -3.63 23.74
N PHE A 275 10.52 -3.40 22.50
CA PHE A 275 11.51 -4.25 21.82
C PHE A 275 12.94 -3.94 22.29
N SER A 276 13.32 -2.66 22.37
CA SER A 276 14.68 -2.28 22.81
C SER A 276 15.01 -2.79 24.21
N ASP A 277 14.09 -2.66 25.17
CA ASP A 277 14.23 -3.15 26.54
C ASP A 277 14.27 -4.68 26.61
N SER A 278 13.70 -5.36 25.61
CA SER A 278 13.72 -6.82 25.47
C SER A 278 14.95 -7.33 24.69
N GLY A 279 15.97 -6.50 24.47
CA GLY A 279 17.25 -6.92 23.88
C GLY A 279 17.31 -6.85 22.34
N TRP A 280 16.41 -6.12 21.70
CA TRP A 280 16.42 -5.93 20.24
C TRP A 280 17.22 -4.67 19.85
N GLY A 281 18.26 -4.85 19.03
CA GLY A 281 19.18 -3.77 18.67
C GLY A 281 18.60 -2.74 17.71
N ASN A 282 17.98 -3.19 16.62
CA ASN A 282 17.47 -2.31 15.57
C ASN A 282 15.94 -2.40 15.49
N VAL A 283 15.24 -1.38 15.99
CA VAL A 283 13.78 -1.35 16.07
C VAL A 283 13.23 -0.18 15.27
N THR A 284 12.31 -0.46 14.35
CA THR A 284 11.55 0.56 13.60
C THR A 284 10.07 0.28 13.74
N VAL A 285 9.29 1.31 14.08
CA VAL A 285 7.83 1.20 14.21
C VAL A 285 7.22 2.38 13.46
N VAL A 286 6.22 2.09 12.63
CA VAL A 286 5.56 3.05 11.74
C VAL A 286 4.04 2.88 11.84
N ASP A 287 3.30 3.99 11.88
CA ASP A 287 1.84 3.94 11.84
C ASP A 287 1.30 3.50 10.47
N MET A 288 0.13 2.87 10.47
CA MET A 288 -0.45 2.33 9.25
C MET A 288 -0.91 3.40 8.27
N ASN A 289 -1.11 4.65 8.69
CA ASN A 289 -1.33 5.77 7.77
C ASN A 289 -0.12 6.04 6.89
N THR A 290 1.06 6.07 7.51
CA THR A 290 2.34 6.25 6.82
C THR A 290 2.60 5.06 5.90
N VAL A 291 2.33 3.84 6.36
CA VAL A 291 2.41 2.62 5.53
C VAL A 291 1.50 2.74 4.30
N TYR A 292 0.23 3.06 4.51
CA TYR A 292 -0.78 3.17 3.45
C TYR A 292 -0.41 4.24 2.41
N LYS A 293 0.02 5.42 2.85
CA LYS A 293 0.29 6.56 1.97
C LYS A 293 1.66 6.54 1.30
N LYS A 294 2.66 5.91 1.93
CA LYS A 294 4.06 6.04 1.50
C LYS A 294 4.80 4.74 1.26
N LEU A 295 4.35 3.61 1.82
CA LEU A 295 5.10 2.35 1.73
C LEU A 295 4.41 1.31 0.85
N LEU A 296 3.08 1.29 0.81
CA LEU A 296 2.35 0.40 -0.09
C LEU A 296 2.43 0.91 -1.55
N PRO A 297 2.44 0.01 -2.56
CA PRO A 297 2.48 0.39 -3.97
C PRO A 297 1.28 1.27 -4.34
N GLN A 298 1.54 2.49 -4.83
CA GLN A 298 0.50 3.50 -5.05
C GLN A 298 -0.51 3.12 -6.15
N HIS A 299 -0.09 2.30 -7.11
CA HIS A 299 -1.00 1.76 -8.13
C HIS A 299 -2.03 0.80 -7.52
N GLU A 300 -1.63 0.01 -6.52
CA GLU A 300 -2.56 -0.84 -5.78
C GLU A 300 -3.45 -0.02 -4.86
N VAL A 301 -2.92 0.98 -4.12
CA VAL A 301 -3.76 1.89 -3.32
C VAL A 301 -4.87 2.50 -4.16
N THR A 302 -4.52 3.03 -5.34
CA THR A 302 -5.49 3.61 -6.29
C THR A 302 -6.50 2.58 -6.81
N ARG A 303 -6.11 1.30 -6.94
CA ARG A 303 -7.01 0.22 -7.33
C ARG A 303 -8.01 -0.08 -6.20
N ILE A 304 -7.52 -0.15 -4.97
CA ILE A 304 -8.33 -0.46 -3.78
C ILE A 304 -9.35 0.64 -3.49
N GLU A 305 -8.95 1.91 -3.54
CA GLU A 305 -9.85 3.06 -3.36
C GLU A 305 -10.99 3.12 -4.41
N LYS A 306 -10.90 2.35 -5.49
CA LYS A 306 -11.94 2.25 -6.53
C LYS A 306 -12.87 1.05 -6.37
N ILE A 307 -12.57 0.09 -5.49
CA ILE A 307 -13.41 -1.11 -5.30
C ILE A 307 -14.72 -0.70 -4.64
N GLU A 308 -14.62 0.03 -3.54
CA GLU A 308 -15.77 0.54 -2.79
C GLU A 308 -15.65 2.06 -2.63
N HIS A 309 -16.78 2.75 -2.69
CA HIS A 309 -16.81 4.19 -2.47
C HIS A 309 -16.71 4.48 -0.98
N LEU A 310 -15.62 5.15 -0.56
CA LEU A 310 -15.44 5.61 0.81
C LEU A 310 -15.74 7.11 0.88
N ASP A 311 -16.92 7.46 1.41
CA ASP A 311 -17.36 8.85 1.58
C ASP A 311 -16.55 9.57 2.67
N GLU A 312 -16.21 8.85 3.74
CA GLU A 312 -15.56 9.40 4.94
C GLU A 312 -14.12 8.92 5.09
N MET A 313 -13.20 9.52 4.33
CA MET A 313 -11.75 9.24 4.41
C MET A 313 -11.17 9.47 5.82
N GLU A 314 -11.82 10.28 6.64
CA GLU A 314 -11.38 10.56 8.01
C GLU A 314 -11.55 9.33 8.93
N LEU A 315 -12.58 8.50 8.72
CA LEU A 315 -12.76 7.26 9.50
C LEU A 315 -11.63 6.26 9.23
N LEU A 316 -11.29 6.08 7.94
CA LEU A 316 -10.15 5.24 7.56
C LEU A 316 -8.84 5.79 8.13
N ARG A 317 -8.63 7.11 8.03
CA ARG A 317 -7.44 7.76 8.58
C ARG A 317 -7.36 7.55 10.09
N GLN A 318 -8.45 7.77 10.81
CA GLN A 318 -8.49 7.58 12.26
C GLN A 318 -8.21 6.12 12.62
N LEU A 319 -8.80 5.16 11.90
CA LEU A 319 -8.52 3.73 12.10
C LEU A 319 -7.04 3.40 11.87
N LEU A 320 -6.45 3.84 10.77
CA LEU A 320 -5.04 3.56 10.44
C LEU A 320 -4.05 4.28 11.37
N ASP A 321 -4.45 5.38 12.01
CA ASP A 321 -3.62 6.08 13.00
C ASP A 321 -3.49 5.33 14.33
N HIS A 322 -4.39 4.36 14.56
CA HIS A 322 -4.46 3.54 15.77
C HIS A 322 -3.89 2.14 15.61
N TYR A 323 -3.25 1.86 14.47
CA TYR A 323 -2.48 0.64 14.25
C TYR A 323 -1.08 0.99 13.77
N CYS A 324 -0.11 0.16 14.13
CA CYS A 324 1.26 0.27 13.66
C CYS A 324 1.79 -1.09 13.20
N ILE A 325 2.82 -1.02 12.36
CA ILE A 325 3.68 -2.16 12.06
C ILE A 325 5.10 -1.85 12.53
N GLY A 326 5.64 -2.77 13.32
CA GLY A 326 6.98 -2.75 13.85
C GLY A 326 7.84 -3.84 13.23
N TYR A 327 9.10 -3.52 12.96
CA TYR A 327 10.14 -4.44 12.55
C TYR A 327 11.32 -4.28 13.52
N ALA A 328 11.70 -5.37 14.18
CA ALA A 328 12.85 -5.43 15.05
C ALA A 328 13.86 -6.48 14.53
N LEU A 329 15.13 -6.12 14.50
CA LEU A 329 16.22 -6.98 14.05
C LEU A 329 17.25 -7.14 15.17
N ASN A 330 17.62 -8.40 15.41
CA ASN A 330 18.79 -8.75 16.20
C ASN A 330 19.66 -9.72 15.37
N ASP A 331 20.87 -9.30 15.04
CA ASP A 331 21.82 -10.11 14.27
C ASP A 331 23.16 -10.14 14.99
N LYS A 332 23.39 -11.22 15.76
CA LYS A 332 24.65 -11.46 16.47
C LYS A 332 25.80 -11.75 15.53
N THR A 333 25.50 -12.17 14.30
CA THR A 333 26.52 -12.53 13.32
C THR A 333 27.03 -11.33 12.51
N GLU A 334 26.31 -10.21 12.55
CA GLU A 334 26.49 -9.01 11.71
C GLU A 334 26.50 -9.27 10.19
N LYS A 335 26.22 -10.50 9.74
CA LYS A 335 26.28 -10.90 8.33
C LYS A 335 25.12 -10.32 7.53
N PHE A 336 23.98 -10.13 8.18
CA PHE A 336 22.72 -9.77 7.56
C PHE A 336 22.26 -8.36 7.92
N THR A 337 22.83 -7.72 8.94
CA THR A 337 22.52 -6.34 9.34
C THR A 337 22.47 -5.38 8.16
N SER A 338 23.50 -5.33 7.31
CA SER A 338 23.53 -4.42 6.16
C SER A 338 22.50 -4.76 5.07
N ARG A 339 22.09 -6.03 4.92
CA ARG A 339 21.13 -6.49 3.89
C ARG A 339 19.67 -6.40 4.35
N LEU A 340 19.43 -6.63 5.64
CA LEU A 340 18.09 -6.65 6.25
C LEU A 340 17.67 -5.28 6.79
N PHE A 341 18.62 -4.43 7.24
CA PHE A 341 18.32 -3.05 7.63
C PHE A 341 17.76 -2.21 6.46
N LEU A 342 18.12 -2.57 5.23
CA LEU A 342 17.64 -1.94 4.00
C LEU A 342 16.17 -2.25 3.67
N ILE A 343 15.50 -3.17 4.37
CA ILE A 343 14.13 -3.61 4.03
C ILE A 343 13.13 -2.45 3.98
N LEU A 344 13.29 -1.41 4.82
CA LEU A 344 12.46 -0.20 4.78
C LEU A 344 13.08 0.93 3.93
N PHE A 345 14.41 1.15 4.03
CA PHE A 345 15.09 2.22 3.27
C PHE A 345 15.06 2.00 1.75
N GLU A 346 15.02 0.76 1.27
CA GLU A 346 14.82 0.48 -0.16
C GLU A 346 13.37 0.74 -0.60
N VAL A 347 12.35 0.59 0.28
CA VAL A 347 10.97 1.01 -0.08
C VAL A 347 10.98 2.49 -0.41
N ASP A 348 11.57 3.30 0.47
CA ASP A 348 11.63 4.75 0.30
C ASP A 348 12.41 5.14 -0.97
N ASN A 349 13.54 4.47 -1.26
CA ASN A 349 14.39 4.81 -2.42
C ASN A 349 13.82 4.33 -3.76
N GLU A 350 13.28 3.10 -3.84
CA GLU A 350 12.66 2.59 -5.07
C GLU A 350 11.42 3.40 -5.44
N GLN A 351 10.57 3.73 -4.46
CA GLN A 351 9.37 4.52 -4.71
C GLN A 351 9.67 6.00 -4.94
N ALA A 352 10.65 6.58 -4.26
CA ALA A 352 11.11 7.93 -4.58
C ALA A 352 11.62 8.00 -6.03
N SER A 353 12.31 6.96 -6.50
CA SER A 353 12.77 6.85 -7.89
C SER A 353 11.59 6.73 -8.87
N GLU A 354 10.63 5.85 -8.62
CA GLU A 354 9.43 5.69 -9.47
C GLU A 354 8.54 6.94 -9.50
N GLN A 355 8.35 7.59 -8.34
CA GLN A 355 7.57 8.82 -8.23
C GLN A 355 8.27 9.99 -8.93
N GLN A 356 9.60 10.09 -8.79
CA GLN A 356 10.41 11.08 -9.49
C GLN A 356 10.37 10.84 -11.01
N GLU A 357 10.41 9.59 -11.46
CA GLU A 357 10.26 9.22 -12.88
C GLU A 357 8.87 9.58 -13.42
N HIS A 358 7.81 9.27 -12.68
CA HIS A 358 6.44 9.60 -13.07
C HIS A 358 6.20 11.12 -13.12
N LEU A 359 6.72 11.87 -12.14
CA LEU A 359 6.66 13.33 -12.11
C LEU A 359 7.47 13.95 -13.25
N ALA A 360 8.63 13.40 -13.58
CA ALA A 360 9.46 13.83 -14.71
C ALA A 360 8.73 13.60 -16.04
N LYS A 361 8.12 12.42 -16.25
CA LYS A 361 7.30 12.11 -17.43
C LYS A 361 6.11 13.07 -17.58
N LYS A 362 5.41 13.39 -16.48
CA LYS A 362 4.29 14.35 -16.50
C LYS A 362 4.76 15.75 -16.89
N ARG A 363 5.85 16.23 -16.28
CA ARG A 363 6.47 17.53 -16.62
C ARG A 363 6.90 17.59 -18.08
N ALA A 364 7.48 16.52 -18.61
CA ALA A 364 7.87 16.43 -20.02
C ALA A 364 6.69 16.59 -20.97
N TRP A 365 5.56 15.94 -20.67
CA TRP A 365 4.32 16.08 -21.44
C TRP A 365 3.70 17.48 -21.35
N ASP A 366 3.72 18.10 -20.17
CA ASP A 366 3.20 19.46 -20.01
C ASP A 366 4.04 20.49 -20.78
N VAL A 367 5.36 20.37 -20.76
CA VAL A 367 6.27 21.24 -21.54
C VAL A 367 6.06 21.03 -23.04
N ALA A 368 5.95 19.78 -23.49
CA ALA A 368 5.74 19.47 -24.91
C ALA A 368 4.41 20.02 -25.45
N MET A 369 3.34 19.96 -24.65
CA MET A 369 2.01 20.43 -25.04
C MET A 369 1.78 21.93 -24.84
N ALA A 370 2.64 22.65 -24.12
CA ALA A 370 2.44 24.06 -23.79
C ALA A 370 2.20 24.96 -25.02
N PRO A 371 2.96 24.86 -26.13
CA PRO A 371 2.69 25.67 -27.32
C PRO A 371 1.31 25.38 -27.93
N ALA A 372 0.91 24.11 -28.00
CA ALA A 372 -0.39 23.71 -28.54
C ALA A 372 -1.56 24.20 -27.68
N LYS A 373 -1.44 24.14 -26.35
CA LYS A 373 -2.45 24.67 -25.40
C LYS A 373 -2.62 26.19 -25.51
N SER A 374 -1.62 26.92 -26.03
CA SER A 374 -1.69 28.38 -26.21
C SER A 374 -2.42 28.84 -27.48
N LEU A 375 -2.62 27.94 -28.47
CA LEU A 375 -3.22 28.29 -29.76
C LEU A 375 -4.65 28.82 -29.66
N PRO A 376 -5.57 28.23 -28.87
CA PRO A 376 -6.95 28.73 -28.77
C PRO A 376 -7.03 30.15 -28.24
N MET A 377 -6.19 30.48 -27.24
CA MET A 377 -6.12 31.82 -26.67
C MET A 377 -5.58 32.85 -27.67
N ASN A 378 -4.53 32.49 -28.43
CA ASN A 378 -3.99 33.36 -29.47
C ASN A 378 -4.99 33.55 -30.62
N MET A 379 -5.75 32.53 -30.97
CA MET A 379 -6.82 32.60 -31.98
C MET A 379 -7.97 33.52 -31.54
N PHE A 380 -8.37 33.43 -30.28
CA PHE A 380 -9.37 34.33 -29.70
C PHE A 380 -8.88 35.79 -29.69
N MET A 381 -7.63 36.02 -29.30
CA MET A 381 -7.02 37.36 -29.34
C MET A 381 -6.96 37.93 -30.76
N MET A 382 -6.63 37.09 -31.76
CA MET A 382 -6.66 37.45 -33.17
C MET A 382 -8.06 37.86 -33.66
N TYR A 383 -9.10 37.16 -33.21
CA TYR A 383 -10.48 37.46 -33.55
C TYR A 383 -10.90 38.82 -32.99
N MET A 384 -10.59 39.09 -31.73
CA MET A 384 -10.92 40.35 -31.04
C MET A 384 -10.19 41.58 -31.63
N ALA A 385 -8.95 41.40 -32.10
CA ALA A 385 -8.15 42.51 -32.65
C ALA A 385 -8.64 43.06 -34.00
N GLY A 386 -9.62 42.42 -34.65
CA GLY A 386 -10.20 42.89 -35.92
C GLY A 386 -9.20 42.93 -37.09
N ARG A 387 -9.55 43.63 -38.18
CA ARG A 387 -8.72 43.78 -39.40
C ARG A 387 -8.05 45.16 -39.53
N SER A 388 -8.22 46.04 -38.55
CA SER A 388 -7.63 47.39 -38.60
C SER A 388 -6.12 47.35 -38.40
N VAL A 389 -5.38 48.02 -39.29
CA VAL A 389 -3.93 48.21 -39.15
C VAL A 389 -3.69 49.35 -38.16
N SER A 390 -3.32 49.01 -36.93
CA SER A 390 -2.91 49.96 -35.90
C SER A 390 -1.66 49.46 -35.18
N ILE A 391 -1.01 50.32 -34.38
CA ILE A 391 0.27 49.99 -33.76
C ILE A 391 0.20 48.80 -32.79
N PHE A 392 -0.95 48.62 -32.11
CA PHE A 392 -1.13 47.56 -31.11
C PHE A 392 -1.21 46.14 -31.73
N PRO A 393 -2.03 45.86 -32.76
CA PRO A 393 -2.01 44.59 -33.47
C PRO A 393 -0.67 44.26 -34.15
N ILE A 394 0.06 45.25 -34.67
CA ILE A 394 1.36 45.02 -35.31
C ILE A 394 2.37 44.49 -34.28
N MET A 395 2.44 45.11 -33.09
CA MET A 395 3.30 44.62 -32.00
C MET A 395 2.89 43.23 -31.50
N MET A 396 1.59 42.96 -31.39
CA MET A 396 1.05 41.67 -30.98
C MET A 396 1.44 40.55 -31.97
N VAL A 397 1.26 40.80 -33.28
CA VAL A 397 1.64 39.85 -34.35
C VAL A 397 3.16 39.62 -34.39
N GLY A 398 3.95 40.67 -34.18
CA GLY A 398 5.40 40.56 -34.05
C GLY A 398 5.83 39.64 -32.90
N MET A 399 5.23 39.78 -31.71
CA MET A 399 5.47 38.87 -30.59
C MET A 399 4.96 37.45 -30.85
N MET A 400 3.86 37.30 -31.57
CA MET A 400 3.24 36.02 -31.93
C MET A 400 4.06 35.24 -32.97
N LEU A 401 4.85 35.91 -33.80
CA LEU A 401 5.85 35.29 -34.69
C LEU A 401 7.17 35.02 -33.96
N TRP A 402 7.67 36.01 -33.22
CA TRP A 402 9.01 35.93 -32.63
C TRP A 402 9.13 34.93 -31.48
N ARG A 403 8.10 34.81 -30.62
CA ARG A 403 8.14 33.89 -29.48
C ARG A 403 8.20 32.41 -29.91
N PRO A 404 7.33 31.92 -30.81
CA PRO A 404 7.44 30.55 -31.31
C PRO A 404 8.70 30.30 -32.15
N ALA A 405 9.15 31.28 -32.94
CA ALA A 405 10.39 31.16 -33.70
C ALA A 405 11.60 30.98 -32.76
N LYS A 406 11.70 31.79 -31.71
CA LYS A 406 12.75 31.64 -30.68
C LYS A 406 12.66 30.29 -29.97
N ALA A 407 11.45 29.78 -29.71
CA ALA A 407 11.23 28.47 -29.10
C ALA A 407 11.70 27.31 -30.01
N LEU A 408 11.50 27.42 -31.34
CA LEU A 408 12.00 26.43 -32.31
C LEU A 408 13.54 26.36 -32.38
N PHE A 409 14.23 27.50 -32.25
CA PHE A 409 15.69 27.51 -32.18
C PHE A 409 16.23 27.01 -30.84
N ALA A 410 15.42 27.04 -29.79
CA ALA A 410 15.80 26.67 -28.43
C ALA A 410 15.32 25.27 -27.99
N VAL A 411 14.79 24.42 -28.89
CA VAL A 411 14.22 23.09 -28.55
C VAL A 411 15.18 22.26 -27.71
N ASN A 412 16.44 22.12 -28.13
CA ASN A 412 17.42 21.33 -27.38
C ASN A 412 17.72 21.94 -26.01
N ALA A 413 17.73 23.27 -25.89
CA ALA A 413 17.93 23.94 -24.60
C ALA A 413 16.72 23.77 -23.67
N THR A 414 15.50 23.68 -24.20
CA THR A 414 14.27 23.46 -23.42
C THR A 414 14.18 22.03 -22.86
N PHE A 415 14.65 21.03 -23.60
CA PHE A 415 14.57 19.62 -23.18
C PHE A 415 15.82 19.10 -22.47
N LYS A 416 16.97 19.79 -22.55
CA LYS A 416 18.22 19.39 -21.88
C LYS A 416 18.05 19.15 -20.35
N PRO A 417 17.36 20.00 -19.58
CA PRO A 417 17.13 19.74 -18.15
C PRO A 417 16.20 18.55 -17.85
N LEU A 418 15.46 18.06 -18.85
CA LEU A 418 14.52 16.93 -18.74
C LEU A 418 15.16 15.60 -19.16
N GLU A 419 16.20 15.65 -20.00
CA GLU A 419 17.01 14.49 -20.41
C GLU A 419 17.91 14.00 -19.25
N ASP A 420 18.43 14.92 -18.42
CA ASP A 420 19.25 14.59 -17.24
C ASP A 420 18.45 13.89 -16.11
N GLN A 421 17.11 13.85 -16.19
CA GLN A 421 16.21 13.29 -15.16
C GLN A 421 15.76 11.84 -15.43
N ASN A 422 16.56 11.02 -16.14
CA ASN A 422 16.24 9.61 -16.46
C ASN A 422 14.93 9.41 -17.26
N THR A 423 14.49 10.41 -18.02
CA THR A 423 13.41 10.23 -18.99
C THR A 423 14.02 9.59 -20.24
N GLY A 424 13.46 8.47 -20.73
CA GLY A 424 13.98 7.74 -21.90
C GLY A 424 14.01 8.54 -23.21
N SER A 425 13.76 7.91 -24.37
CA SER A 425 13.81 8.61 -25.66
C SER A 425 12.77 9.75 -25.76
N MET A 426 13.24 11.01 -25.72
CA MET A 426 12.41 12.24 -25.74
C MET A 426 12.07 12.73 -27.16
N ILE A 427 12.22 11.88 -28.18
CA ILE A 427 12.02 12.24 -29.58
C ILE A 427 10.57 12.66 -29.85
N VAL A 428 9.61 11.92 -29.29
CA VAL A 428 8.17 12.18 -29.47
C VAL A 428 7.79 13.55 -28.89
N HIS A 429 8.27 13.88 -27.69
CA HIS A 429 8.01 15.15 -27.02
C HIS A 429 8.54 16.35 -27.81
N LYS A 430 9.74 16.22 -28.40
CA LYS A 430 10.33 17.26 -29.26
C LYS A 430 9.50 17.49 -30.52
N ILE A 431 9.00 16.43 -31.16
CA ILE A 431 8.15 16.53 -32.36
C ILE A 431 6.86 17.29 -32.04
N ILE A 432 6.18 16.94 -30.95
CA ILE A 432 4.92 17.58 -30.54
C ILE A 432 5.15 19.07 -30.23
N PHE A 433 6.25 19.41 -29.54
CA PHE A 433 6.62 20.78 -29.25
C PHE A 433 6.88 21.61 -30.52
N VAL A 434 7.58 21.03 -31.50
CA VAL A 434 7.84 21.67 -32.80
C VAL A 434 6.54 21.90 -33.57
N LEU A 435 5.67 20.90 -33.65
CA LEU A 435 4.38 21.02 -34.33
C LEU A 435 3.49 22.10 -33.72
N GLY A 436 3.44 22.20 -32.38
CA GLY A 436 2.69 23.24 -31.69
C GLY A 436 3.19 24.65 -32.00
N ASN A 437 4.52 24.86 -32.04
CA ASN A 437 5.10 26.15 -32.40
C ASN A 437 4.95 26.49 -33.89
N LEU A 438 5.06 25.50 -34.79
CA LEU A 438 4.77 25.68 -36.22
C LEU A 438 3.30 26.09 -36.44
N GLY A 439 2.36 25.48 -35.70
CA GLY A 439 0.97 25.90 -35.69
C GLY A 439 0.79 27.35 -35.25
N ALA A 440 1.52 27.81 -34.23
CA ALA A 440 1.48 29.20 -33.78
C ALA A 440 2.01 30.18 -34.84
N ILE A 441 3.10 29.83 -35.51
CA ILE A 441 3.67 30.62 -36.63
C ILE A 441 2.68 30.68 -37.79
N ALA A 442 2.06 29.56 -38.16
CA ALA A 442 1.07 29.51 -39.23
C ALA A 442 -0.15 30.41 -38.91
N LEU A 443 -0.63 30.41 -37.66
CA LEU A 443 -1.68 31.33 -37.21
C LEU A 443 -1.26 32.80 -37.31
N ALA A 444 -0.02 33.11 -36.93
CA ALA A 444 0.49 34.47 -37.01
C ALA A 444 0.65 34.94 -38.47
N ILE A 445 1.15 34.09 -39.37
CA ILE A 445 1.20 34.37 -40.82
C ILE A 445 -0.21 34.59 -41.38
N TYR A 446 -1.17 33.75 -40.98
CA TYR A 446 -2.58 33.93 -41.35
C TYR A 446 -3.11 35.29 -40.87
N LYS A 447 -2.73 35.75 -39.66
CA LYS A 447 -3.09 37.09 -39.19
C LYS A 447 -2.49 38.18 -40.07
N VAL A 448 -1.18 38.14 -40.35
CA VAL A 448 -0.48 39.11 -41.23
C VAL A 448 -1.19 39.21 -42.59
N HIS A 449 -1.59 38.06 -43.15
CA HIS A 449 -2.39 37.98 -44.37
C HIS A 449 -3.75 38.69 -44.22
N THR A 450 -4.53 38.39 -43.17
CA THR A 450 -5.84 39.03 -42.95
C THR A 450 -5.76 40.54 -42.68
N MET A 451 -4.60 41.05 -42.29
CA MET A 451 -4.33 42.47 -42.07
C MET A 451 -3.79 43.19 -43.31
N GLY A 452 -3.57 42.48 -44.43
CA GLY A 452 -3.07 43.07 -45.68
C GLY A 452 -1.60 43.48 -45.64
N LEU A 453 -0.81 42.87 -44.75
CA LEU A 453 0.62 43.20 -44.57
C LEU A 453 1.55 42.31 -45.42
N LEU A 454 1.03 41.26 -46.07
CA LEU A 454 1.79 40.47 -47.04
C LEU A 454 1.58 41.05 -48.45
N PRO A 455 2.65 41.23 -49.26
CA PRO A 455 2.57 41.74 -50.62
C PRO A 455 2.05 40.66 -51.58
N ASN A 456 0.77 40.31 -51.46
CA ASN A 456 0.13 39.26 -52.24
C ASN A 456 -0.94 39.80 -53.21
N THR A 457 -1.20 41.11 -53.19
CA THR A 457 -2.19 41.76 -54.02
C THR A 457 -1.52 42.35 -55.26
N PRO A 458 -2.11 42.25 -56.47
CA PRO A 458 -1.56 42.89 -57.68
C PRO A 458 -1.33 44.40 -57.52
N SER A 459 -2.09 45.06 -56.62
CA SER A 459 -1.91 46.47 -56.28
C SER A 459 -0.57 46.80 -55.62
N ASP A 460 0.01 45.84 -54.89
CA ASP A 460 1.26 46.03 -54.16
C ASP A 460 2.48 46.10 -55.10
N TRP A 461 2.27 45.73 -56.37
CA TRP A 461 3.29 45.68 -57.42
C TRP A 461 3.11 46.77 -58.49
N LEU A 462 2.08 47.62 -58.36
CA LEU A 462 1.77 48.70 -59.32
C LEU A 462 2.93 49.69 -59.49
N GLU A 463 3.76 49.87 -58.47
CA GLU A 463 4.94 50.75 -58.50
C GLU A 463 6.04 50.23 -59.46
N PHE A 464 6.06 48.92 -59.74
CA PHE A 464 7.01 48.29 -60.65
C PHE A 464 6.50 48.16 -62.10
N ILE A 465 5.26 48.58 -62.37
CA ILE A 465 4.71 48.59 -63.73
C ILE A 465 5.15 49.89 -64.42
N PRO A 466 5.80 49.84 -65.60
CA PRO A 466 6.17 51.03 -66.34
C PRO A 466 4.92 51.87 -66.65
N GLN A 467 4.93 53.13 -66.19
CA GLN A 467 3.84 54.06 -66.43
C GLN A 467 3.68 54.28 -67.95
N PRO A 468 2.46 54.16 -68.51
CA PRO A 468 2.25 54.43 -69.93
C PRO A 468 2.62 55.89 -70.23
N GLN A 469 3.57 56.07 -71.15
CA GLN A 469 4.06 57.38 -71.54
C GLN A 469 2.91 58.17 -72.20
N ARG A 470 2.56 59.34 -71.67
CA ARG A 470 1.46 60.16 -72.19
C ARG A 470 1.78 60.59 -73.63
N VAL A 471 0.91 60.24 -74.58
CA VAL A 471 1.12 60.50 -76.03
C VAL A 471 0.39 61.77 -76.52
N GLN A 472 -0.18 62.59 -75.64
CA GLN A 472 -0.88 63.81 -76.05
C GLN A 472 -0.39 65.03 -75.28
N TYR A 473 0.12 66.00 -76.04
CA TYR A 473 0.41 67.36 -75.59
C TYR A 473 -0.67 68.28 -76.16
N SER A 474 -1.37 69.00 -75.29
CA SER A 474 -2.22 70.12 -75.70
C SER A 474 -1.37 71.39 -75.65
N ILE A 475 -1.12 71.98 -76.81
CA ILE A 475 -0.59 73.34 -76.92
C ILE A 475 -1.79 74.23 -77.22
N VAL A 476 -2.20 75.05 -76.25
CA VAL A 476 -3.03 76.22 -76.54
C VAL A 476 -2.19 77.45 -76.23
N SER A 477 -1.74 78.08 -77.30
CA SER A 477 -1.15 79.41 -77.37
C SER A 477 -2.24 80.42 -77.74
N SER A 478 -1.97 81.69 -77.43
CA SER A 478 -2.68 82.95 -77.75
C SER A 478 -3.75 83.39 -76.73
N ILE A 479 -3.41 84.38 -75.90
CA ILE A 479 -3.43 85.84 -76.13
C ILE A 479 -4.87 86.37 -76.07
N TYR A 480 -5.18 87.11 -75.01
CA TYR A 480 -5.96 88.34 -75.13
C TYR A 480 -5.35 89.41 -74.21
N THR A 481 -5.03 90.52 -74.87
CA THR A 481 -4.56 91.85 -74.46
C THR A 481 -5.12 92.41 -73.18
#